data_AF-A0A561UV22-F1
#
_entry.id   AF-A0A561UV22-F1
#
_cell.length_a   1.000
_cell.length_b   1.000
_cell.length_c   1.000
_cell.angle_alpha   90.00
_cell.angle_beta   90.00
_cell.angle_gamma   90.00
#
_symmetry.space_group_name_H-M   'P 1'
#
loop_
_entity.id
_entity.type
_entity.pdbx_description
1 polymer ?
#
loop_
_entity_poly.entity_id
_entity_poly.type
_entity_poly.pdbx_seq_one_letter_code
_entity_poly.pdbx_strand_id
1 'polypeptide(L)'
;MPEPYDVITMGRIGVDLYPLQTGLPLARVEAFGKFLGGSPTNVAVAAARLGRRVAVVTRTGQDAFGEYLHQQLREFGVDDRWVTAVGEYPTPVTFCEIFPPDDFPLYFYRQPKAPDLDIHASELDLEAVRSARVFWMTGTGLCAEPSCSATLAALRARNRSGITVFDLDWRPMFWESPPGAAADGPLDNRPNSAADGPPDTAANNRPRPAADAPPHPAASARYREALAHATVAVGNLDECEIATGEREPYAAARALLAAGVELAVVKQGPGGVLAVHRDGTVADVPPLPVEVVNGLGAGDAFGGALCHGLLAGWDTARIMRYANAAGAIVASRLACSSAMPFPHEVEAALTAGSVTATTPRPDAPAEGTPAAASPAAPTNAPPAASPPPAPAEPPPAAAPQPPPAPAKANPPPTPTESGAAS
;
A
#
# COMPACT_ATOMS: atom_id res chain seq x y z
N MET A 1 -8.92 23.41 10.14
CA MET A 1 -8.33 22.52 9.11
C MET A 1 -8.93 21.14 9.28
N PRO A 2 -9.14 20.35 8.22
CA PRO A 2 -9.54 18.96 8.37
C PRO A 2 -8.57 18.23 9.31
N GLU A 3 -9.07 17.28 10.09
CA GLU A 3 -8.23 16.47 10.98
C GLU A 3 -7.16 15.75 10.15
N PRO A 4 -5.87 15.73 10.57
CA PRO A 4 -4.82 15.04 9.85
C PRO A 4 -5.07 13.52 9.74
N TYR A 5 -4.51 12.89 8.70
CA TYR A 5 -4.50 11.44 8.61
C TYR A 5 -3.58 10.84 9.68
N ASP A 6 -3.94 9.66 10.17
CA ASP A 6 -3.06 8.88 11.05
C ASP A 6 -1.85 8.39 10.26
N VAL A 7 -2.08 7.87 9.05
CA VAL A 7 -1.05 7.32 8.18
C VAL A 7 -1.28 7.80 6.75
N ILE A 8 -0.24 8.36 6.12
CA ILE A 8 -0.17 8.49 4.67
C ILE A 8 0.96 7.60 4.18
N THR A 9 0.67 6.68 3.26
CA THR A 9 1.70 5.89 2.58
C THR A 9 1.93 6.40 1.16
N MET A 10 3.12 6.19 0.62
CA MET A 10 3.49 6.60 -0.74
C MET A 10 4.29 5.51 -1.45
N GLY A 11 3.90 5.20 -2.69
CA GLY A 11 4.64 4.28 -3.57
C GLY A 11 3.73 3.25 -4.24
N ARG A 12 4.26 2.04 -4.50
CA ARG A 12 3.60 1.07 -5.39
C ARG A 12 2.21 0.60 -4.97
N ILE A 13 1.38 0.43 -6.00
CA ILE A 13 0.11 -0.31 -5.99
C ILE A 13 0.09 -1.23 -7.23
N GLY A 14 -0.64 -2.34 -7.15
CA GLY A 14 -0.82 -3.23 -8.29
C GLY A 14 -1.82 -4.32 -7.98
N VAL A 15 -2.06 -5.18 -8.97
CA VAL A 15 -2.92 -6.35 -8.83
C VAL A 15 -2.06 -7.60 -8.65
N ASP A 16 -2.21 -8.25 -7.52
CA ASP A 16 -1.52 -9.51 -7.25
C ASP A 16 -2.41 -10.68 -7.69
N LEU A 17 -1.86 -11.55 -8.53
CA LEU A 17 -2.49 -12.75 -9.08
C LEU A 17 -1.91 -13.97 -8.38
N TYR A 18 -2.63 -14.45 -7.37
CA TYR A 18 -2.19 -15.54 -6.50
C TYR A 18 -2.70 -16.87 -7.03
N PRO A 19 -1.86 -17.91 -7.09
CA PRO A 19 -2.29 -19.23 -7.52
C PRO A 19 -3.25 -19.81 -6.48
N LEU A 20 -4.36 -20.40 -6.95
CA LEU A 20 -5.28 -21.13 -6.06
C LEU A 20 -4.71 -22.51 -5.68
N GLN A 21 -3.70 -22.98 -6.43
CA GLN A 21 -2.95 -24.19 -6.17
C GLN A 21 -1.55 -23.86 -5.66
N THR A 22 -1.22 -24.25 -4.42
CA THR A 22 0.12 -24.12 -3.83
C THR A 22 1.03 -25.29 -4.19
N GLY A 23 2.35 -25.11 -4.09
CA GLY A 23 3.34 -26.14 -4.33
C GLY A 23 3.56 -26.47 -5.82
N LEU A 24 3.07 -25.62 -6.72
CA LEU A 24 3.17 -25.80 -8.16
C LEU A 24 3.88 -24.61 -8.81
N PRO A 25 4.72 -24.85 -9.84
CA PRO A 25 5.23 -23.78 -10.68
C PRO A 25 4.10 -23.18 -11.52
N LEU A 26 4.22 -21.91 -11.92
CA LEU A 26 3.22 -21.15 -12.68
C LEU A 26 2.74 -21.89 -13.92
N ALA A 27 3.63 -22.60 -14.61
CA ALA A 27 3.30 -23.38 -15.80
C ALA A 27 2.26 -24.49 -15.56
N ARG A 28 2.01 -24.86 -14.29
CA ARG A 28 1.03 -25.88 -13.87
C ARG A 28 -0.11 -25.30 -13.04
N VAL A 29 -0.10 -24.01 -12.74
CA VAL A 29 -1.21 -23.35 -12.04
C VAL A 29 -2.35 -23.14 -13.04
N GLU A 30 -3.55 -23.58 -12.68
CA GLU A 30 -4.72 -23.51 -13.58
C GLU A 30 -5.64 -22.33 -13.26
N ALA A 31 -5.60 -21.81 -12.03
CA ALA A 31 -6.50 -20.75 -11.58
C ALA A 31 -5.81 -19.76 -10.64
N PHE A 32 -6.19 -18.49 -10.78
CA PHE A 32 -5.65 -17.39 -9.99
C PHE A 32 -6.76 -16.61 -9.29
N GLY A 33 -6.53 -16.27 -8.03
CA GLY A 33 -7.26 -15.25 -7.29
C GLY A 33 -6.64 -13.87 -7.55
N LYS A 34 -7.49 -12.85 -7.60
CA LYS A 34 -7.08 -11.46 -7.81
C LYS A 34 -7.17 -10.68 -6.52
N PHE A 35 -6.08 -10.02 -6.13
CA PHE A 35 -5.99 -9.23 -4.89
C PHE A 35 -5.37 -7.87 -5.16
N LEU A 36 -5.66 -6.89 -4.28
CA LEU A 36 -4.89 -5.65 -4.24
C LEU A 36 -3.49 -5.97 -3.70
N GLY A 37 -2.46 -5.35 -4.26
CA GLY A 37 -1.06 -5.53 -3.87
C GLY A 37 -0.24 -4.25 -3.90
N GLY A 38 1.06 -4.41 -3.68
CA GLY A 38 2.03 -3.32 -3.56
C GLY A 38 2.27 -2.92 -2.10
N SER A 39 3.54 -2.93 -1.67
CA SER A 39 3.89 -2.83 -0.23
C SER A 39 3.34 -1.62 0.51
N PRO A 40 3.58 -0.36 0.09
CA PRO A 40 3.04 0.78 0.84
C PRO A 40 1.51 0.79 0.84
N THR A 41 0.87 0.20 -0.16
CA THR A 41 -0.58 0.05 -0.19
C THR A 41 -1.06 -1.06 0.77
N ASN A 42 -0.36 -2.18 0.84
CA ASN A 42 -0.62 -3.24 1.81
C ASN A 42 -0.41 -2.75 3.26
N VAL A 43 0.62 -1.93 3.51
CA VAL A 43 0.84 -1.26 4.81
C VAL A 43 -0.34 -0.34 5.14
N ALA A 44 -0.87 0.39 4.15
CA ALA A 44 -2.04 1.23 4.34
C ALA A 44 -3.29 0.41 4.73
N VAL A 45 -3.54 -0.70 4.04
CA VAL A 45 -4.64 -1.63 4.36
C VAL A 45 -4.47 -2.23 5.76
N ALA A 46 -3.26 -2.65 6.13
CA ALA A 46 -2.96 -3.16 7.46
C ALA A 46 -3.24 -2.11 8.55
N ALA A 47 -2.78 -0.87 8.37
CA ALA A 47 -3.06 0.20 9.32
C ALA A 47 -4.56 0.53 9.40
N ALA A 48 -5.28 0.54 8.28
CA ALA A 48 -6.72 0.78 8.24
C ALA A 48 -7.52 -0.29 9.00
N ARG A 49 -7.19 -1.58 8.83
CA ARG A 49 -7.81 -2.69 9.58
C ARG A 49 -7.53 -2.62 11.09
N LEU A 50 -6.41 -2.04 11.48
CA LEU A 50 -6.08 -1.73 12.86
C LEU A 50 -6.74 -0.42 13.37
N GLY A 51 -7.72 0.11 12.63
CA GLY A 51 -8.54 1.25 13.03
C GLY A 51 -7.91 2.62 12.81
N ARG A 52 -6.89 2.74 11.95
CA ARG A 52 -6.26 4.02 11.62
C ARG A 52 -6.97 4.70 10.45
N ARG A 53 -6.97 6.04 10.44
CA ARG A 53 -7.43 6.81 9.28
C ARG A 53 -6.28 6.95 8.27
N VAL A 54 -6.41 6.29 7.13
CA VAL A 54 -5.31 6.10 6.18
C VAL A 54 -5.64 6.66 4.80
N ALA A 55 -4.63 7.20 4.12
CA ALA A 55 -4.65 7.50 2.70
C ALA A 55 -3.38 6.99 2.02
N VAL A 56 -3.42 6.79 0.70
CA VAL A 56 -2.27 6.39 -0.11
C VAL A 56 -2.05 7.37 -1.27
N VAL A 57 -0.79 7.73 -1.49
CA VAL A 57 -0.33 8.51 -2.66
C VAL A 57 0.32 7.56 -3.65
N THR A 58 -0.31 7.36 -4.80
CA THR A 58 0.19 6.46 -5.85
C THR A 58 -0.49 6.74 -7.20
N ARG A 59 -0.14 5.97 -8.22
CA ARG A 59 -0.85 5.98 -9.50
C ARG A 59 -1.16 4.58 -9.99
N THR A 60 -2.22 4.49 -10.77
CA THR A 60 -2.69 3.29 -11.47
C THR A 60 -2.72 3.53 -12.98
N GLY A 61 -2.88 2.49 -13.78
CA GLY A 61 -3.23 2.68 -15.19
C GLY A 61 -4.69 3.11 -15.32
N GLN A 62 -5.00 3.83 -16.40
CA GLN A 62 -6.38 4.16 -16.77
C GLN A 62 -7.07 2.94 -17.41
N ASP A 63 -7.30 1.92 -16.59
CA ASP A 63 -7.83 0.62 -17.01
C ASP A 63 -8.71 -0.04 -15.93
N ALA A 64 -9.33 -1.17 -16.27
CA ALA A 64 -10.23 -1.90 -15.37
C ALA A 64 -9.53 -2.42 -14.10
N PHE A 65 -8.21 -2.65 -14.13
CA PHE A 65 -7.46 -3.00 -12.92
C PHE A 65 -7.27 -1.78 -12.03
N GLY A 66 -7.06 -0.59 -12.59
CA GLY A 66 -7.07 0.67 -11.86
C GLY A 66 -8.40 0.92 -11.16
N GLU A 67 -9.52 0.76 -11.87
CA GLU A 67 -10.88 0.85 -11.31
C GLU A 67 -11.09 -0.13 -10.15
N TYR A 68 -10.64 -1.38 -10.33
CA TYR A 68 -10.69 -2.39 -9.28
C TYR A 68 -9.89 -1.98 -8.04
N LEU A 69 -8.69 -1.41 -8.20
CA LEU A 69 -7.86 -0.98 -7.07
C LEU A 69 -8.53 0.15 -6.28
N HIS A 70 -9.16 1.11 -6.96
CA HIS A 70 -9.98 2.14 -6.29
C HIS A 70 -11.11 1.54 -5.46
N GLN A 71 -11.83 0.55 -6.01
CA GLN A 71 -12.88 -0.14 -5.27
C GLN A 71 -12.33 -0.85 -4.02
N GLN A 72 -11.24 -1.61 -4.17
CA GLN A 72 -10.63 -2.35 -3.05
C GLN A 72 -10.11 -1.44 -1.95
N LEU A 73 -9.47 -0.32 -2.30
CA LEU A 73 -9.02 0.66 -1.31
C LEU A 73 -10.18 1.16 -0.45
N ARG A 74 -11.30 1.53 -1.08
CA ARG A 74 -12.49 2.02 -0.37
C ARG A 74 -13.12 0.93 0.50
N GLU A 75 -13.16 -0.32 0.01
CA GLU A 75 -13.64 -1.48 0.79
C GLU A 75 -12.76 -1.74 2.03
N PHE A 76 -11.44 -1.55 1.92
CA PHE A 76 -10.52 -1.63 3.06
C PHE A 76 -10.49 -0.38 3.94
N GLY A 77 -11.26 0.66 3.62
CA GLY A 77 -11.29 1.92 4.39
C GLY A 77 -10.06 2.80 4.21
N VAL A 78 -9.34 2.65 3.08
CA VAL A 78 -8.22 3.52 2.70
C VAL A 78 -8.74 4.60 1.75
N ASP A 79 -8.50 5.88 2.07
CA ASP A 79 -8.87 7.01 1.22
C ASP A 79 -7.99 7.04 -0.04
N ASP A 80 -8.64 6.95 -1.19
CA ASP A 80 -8.01 6.83 -2.50
C ASP A 80 -7.93 8.17 -3.26
N ARG A 81 -8.16 9.32 -2.60
CA ARG A 81 -8.17 10.65 -3.25
C ARG A 81 -6.89 11.04 -3.99
N TRP A 82 -5.74 10.48 -3.58
CA TRP A 82 -4.44 10.73 -4.21
C TRP A 82 -3.95 9.51 -5.02
N VAL A 83 -4.85 8.60 -5.34
CA VAL A 83 -4.65 7.55 -6.33
C VAL A 83 -5.11 8.12 -7.66
N THR A 84 -4.18 8.39 -8.57
CA THR A 84 -4.51 9.00 -9.87
C THR A 84 -4.16 8.06 -11.01
N ALA A 85 -4.96 8.08 -12.08
CA ALA A 85 -4.71 7.23 -13.24
C ALA A 85 -3.76 7.91 -14.23
N VAL A 86 -2.91 7.12 -14.89
CA VAL A 86 -2.12 7.53 -16.06
C VAL A 86 -2.59 6.78 -17.30
N GLY A 87 -2.66 7.48 -18.44
CA GLY A 87 -3.06 6.87 -19.71
C GLY A 87 -1.93 6.11 -20.43
N GLU A 88 -0.68 6.37 -20.06
CA GLU A 88 0.49 5.85 -20.80
C GLU A 88 0.90 4.43 -20.38
N TYR A 89 0.69 4.07 -19.11
CA TYR A 89 1.18 2.81 -18.54
C TYR A 89 0.03 1.99 -17.94
N PRO A 90 0.00 0.67 -18.15
CA PRO A 90 -1.03 -0.19 -17.57
C PRO A 90 -0.84 -0.34 -16.06
N THR A 91 -1.93 -0.62 -15.34
CA THR A 91 -1.87 -1.05 -13.94
C THR A 91 -1.02 -2.32 -13.83
N PRO A 92 0.02 -2.34 -12.96
CA PRO A 92 0.90 -3.50 -12.86
C PRO A 92 0.18 -4.74 -12.34
N VAL A 93 0.55 -5.89 -12.88
CA VAL A 93 0.18 -7.20 -12.31
C VAL A 93 1.41 -7.92 -11.78
N THR A 94 1.25 -8.65 -10.68
CA THR A 94 2.31 -9.48 -10.10
C THR A 94 1.79 -10.90 -9.95
N PHE A 95 2.46 -11.86 -10.60
CA PHE A 95 2.20 -13.27 -10.33
C PHE A 95 3.12 -13.76 -9.21
N CYS A 96 2.67 -14.77 -8.47
CA CYS A 96 3.51 -15.45 -7.50
C CYS A 96 3.41 -16.97 -7.62
N GLU A 97 4.43 -17.67 -7.13
CA GLU A 97 4.32 -19.08 -6.77
C GLU A 97 4.39 -19.19 -5.25
N ILE A 98 3.82 -20.27 -4.71
CA ILE A 98 3.71 -20.46 -3.27
C ILE A 98 4.28 -21.84 -2.93
N PHE A 99 5.53 -21.89 -2.46
CA PHE A 99 6.21 -23.10 -1.99
C PHE A 99 6.57 -22.93 -0.50
N PRO A 100 5.64 -23.25 0.42
CA PRO A 100 5.90 -23.14 1.84
C PRO A 100 7.02 -24.12 2.26
N PRO A 101 7.80 -23.77 3.31
CA PRO A 101 7.58 -22.63 4.20
C PRO A 101 8.30 -21.33 3.80
N ASP A 102 9.18 -21.34 2.80
CA ASP A 102 10.16 -20.25 2.62
C ASP A 102 10.43 -19.80 1.17
N ASP A 103 9.82 -20.40 0.14
CA ASP A 103 10.02 -19.99 -1.25
C ASP A 103 8.74 -19.44 -1.90
N PHE A 104 8.74 -18.13 -2.16
CA PHE A 104 7.58 -17.38 -2.68
C PHE A 104 8.00 -16.43 -3.82
N PRO A 105 8.41 -16.95 -4.99
CA PRO A 105 8.92 -16.11 -6.07
C PRO A 105 7.82 -15.20 -6.63
N LEU A 106 8.22 -13.98 -7.01
CA LEU A 106 7.35 -12.94 -7.56
C LEU A 106 7.79 -12.59 -8.99
N TYR A 107 6.81 -12.49 -9.88
CA TYR A 107 7.00 -12.16 -11.30
C TYR A 107 6.25 -10.86 -11.60
N PHE A 108 7.01 -9.77 -11.72
CA PHE A 108 6.47 -8.42 -11.87
C PHE A 108 6.28 -8.03 -13.33
N TYR A 109 5.08 -7.58 -13.69
CA TYR A 109 4.79 -6.95 -14.97
C TYR A 109 4.66 -5.43 -14.76
N ARG A 110 5.82 -4.77 -14.77
CA ARG A 110 5.99 -3.33 -14.44
C ARG A 110 6.72 -2.53 -15.53
N GLN A 111 6.99 -3.16 -16.67
CA GLN A 111 7.73 -2.58 -17.79
C GLN A 111 6.76 -1.97 -18.83
N PRO A 112 7.16 -0.91 -19.57
CA PRO A 112 8.46 -0.21 -19.50
C PRO A 112 8.61 0.67 -18.25
N LYS A 113 7.49 1.05 -17.63
CA LYS A 113 7.45 1.80 -16.37
C LYS A 113 6.11 1.53 -15.69
N ALA A 114 6.12 1.42 -14.37
CA ALA A 114 4.88 1.30 -13.60
C ALA A 114 4.29 2.70 -13.34
N PRO A 115 2.96 2.86 -13.35
CA PRO A 115 2.27 4.10 -12.98
C PRO A 115 2.78 4.73 -11.67
N ASP A 116 3.04 3.91 -10.64
CA ASP A 116 3.54 4.40 -9.35
C ASP A 116 4.93 5.06 -9.41
N LEU A 117 5.71 4.79 -10.46
CA LEU A 117 6.98 5.48 -10.72
C LEU A 117 6.80 6.80 -11.48
N ASP A 118 5.57 7.13 -11.90
CA ASP A 118 5.19 8.35 -12.60
C ASP A 118 4.45 9.36 -11.71
N ILE A 119 4.73 9.35 -10.41
CA ILE A 119 4.25 10.37 -9.46
C ILE A 119 5.08 11.65 -9.62
N HIS A 120 4.42 12.79 -9.81
CA HIS A 120 5.10 14.08 -9.94
C HIS A 120 5.03 14.90 -8.65
N ALA A 121 6.11 15.62 -8.34
CA ALA A 121 6.18 16.47 -7.14
C ALA A 121 5.09 17.55 -7.10
N SER A 122 4.67 18.07 -8.26
CA SER A 122 3.63 19.09 -8.39
C SER A 122 2.22 18.60 -8.03
N GLU A 123 2.01 17.28 -7.99
CA GLU A 123 0.71 16.67 -7.72
C GLU A 123 0.54 16.33 -6.22
N LEU A 124 1.60 16.50 -5.43
CA LEU A 124 1.59 16.15 -4.01
C LEU A 124 0.87 17.22 -3.17
N ASP A 125 -0.05 16.77 -2.33
CA ASP A 125 -0.57 17.58 -1.22
C ASP A 125 0.48 17.61 -0.09
N LEU A 126 1.43 18.53 -0.21
CA LEU A 126 2.55 18.65 0.73
C LEU A 126 2.10 19.06 2.14
N GLU A 127 0.94 19.70 2.29
CA GLU A 127 0.40 20.06 3.60
C GLU A 127 -0.24 18.85 4.29
N ALA A 128 -0.94 18.00 3.54
CA ALA A 128 -1.40 16.71 4.06
C ALA A 128 -0.23 15.81 4.48
N VAL A 129 0.82 15.71 3.65
CA VAL A 129 2.04 14.97 4.01
C VAL A 129 2.68 15.55 5.28
N ARG A 130 2.81 16.88 5.38
CA ARG A 130 3.39 17.55 6.56
C ARG A 130 2.55 17.37 7.81
N SER A 131 1.23 17.32 7.70
CA SER A 131 0.32 17.25 8.86
C SER A 131 0.03 15.82 9.31
N ALA A 132 0.21 14.81 8.45
CA ALA A 132 0.00 13.41 8.80
C ALA A 132 0.74 13.01 10.09
N ARG A 133 0.19 12.10 10.89
CA ARG A 133 0.88 11.65 12.12
C ARG A 133 2.05 10.72 11.79
N VAL A 134 1.85 9.81 10.82
CA VAL A 134 2.87 8.96 10.20
C VAL A 134 2.87 9.19 8.68
N PHE A 135 4.06 9.41 8.11
CA PHE A 135 4.29 9.33 6.68
C PHE A 135 5.19 8.12 6.39
N TRP A 136 4.74 7.20 5.52
CA TRP A 136 5.47 5.98 5.15
C TRP A 136 5.87 6.04 3.68
N MET A 137 7.16 5.94 3.41
CA MET A 137 7.70 5.85 2.04
C MET A 137 8.61 4.63 1.91
N THR A 138 8.84 4.19 0.66
CA THR A 138 9.62 2.99 0.39
C THR A 138 10.81 3.24 -0.54
N GLY A 139 11.82 2.38 -0.44
CA GLY A 139 13.02 2.41 -1.28
C GLY A 139 12.72 2.28 -2.76
N THR A 140 11.74 1.45 -3.13
CA THR A 140 11.28 1.35 -4.54
C THR A 140 10.83 2.69 -5.11
N GLY A 141 10.21 3.57 -4.32
CA GLY A 141 9.79 4.90 -4.78
C GLY A 141 10.96 5.79 -5.25
N LEU A 142 12.19 5.45 -4.86
CA LEU A 142 13.42 6.12 -5.23
C LEU A 142 14.10 5.52 -6.47
N CYS A 143 13.59 4.44 -7.10
CA CYS A 143 14.35 3.74 -8.14
C CYS A 143 14.35 4.46 -9.50
N ALA A 144 13.30 5.24 -9.82
CA ALA A 144 13.15 5.92 -11.10
C ALA A 144 12.51 7.31 -10.97
N GLU A 145 12.76 8.18 -11.95
CA GLU A 145 12.10 9.48 -12.08
C GLU A 145 10.73 9.36 -12.78
N PRO A 146 9.77 10.26 -12.50
CA PRO A 146 9.82 11.38 -11.55
C PRO A 146 9.54 11.00 -10.08
N SER A 147 9.19 9.73 -9.78
CA SER A 147 8.85 9.30 -8.43
C SER A 147 9.97 9.55 -7.41
N CYS A 148 11.23 9.39 -7.79
CA CYS A 148 12.37 9.70 -6.94
C CYS A 148 12.34 11.17 -6.49
N SER A 149 12.24 12.11 -7.45
CA SER A 149 12.12 13.53 -7.15
C SER A 149 10.88 13.88 -6.31
N ALA A 150 9.74 13.24 -6.59
CA ALA A 150 8.50 13.43 -5.84
C ALA A 150 8.62 12.95 -4.39
N THR A 151 9.17 11.75 -4.18
CA THR A 151 9.39 11.17 -2.85
C THR A 151 10.31 12.04 -2.01
N LEU A 152 11.40 12.52 -2.60
CA LEU A 152 12.34 13.43 -1.91
C LEU A 152 11.70 14.81 -1.64
N ALA A 153 10.82 15.30 -2.52
CA ALA A 153 10.04 16.53 -2.27
C ALA A 153 9.07 16.36 -1.10
N ALA A 154 8.37 15.22 -1.01
CA ALA A 154 7.53 14.88 0.13
C ALA A 154 8.31 14.86 1.44
N LEU A 155 9.48 14.20 1.46
CA LEU A 155 10.38 14.13 2.62
C LEU A 155 10.91 15.52 3.04
N ARG A 156 11.30 16.36 2.09
CA ARG A 156 11.73 17.74 2.36
C ARG A 156 10.58 18.58 2.94
N ALA A 157 9.38 18.47 2.38
CA ALA A 157 8.21 19.20 2.86
C ALA A 157 7.78 18.74 4.27
N ARG A 158 7.90 17.43 4.53
CA ARG A 158 7.69 16.81 5.84
C ARG A 158 8.70 17.33 6.86
N ASN A 159 9.94 17.58 6.46
CA ASN A 159 11.00 18.16 7.31
C ASN A 159 11.12 17.47 8.68
N ARG A 160 11.05 16.13 8.71
CA ARG A 160 11.07 15.33 9.94
C ARG A 160 9.98 15.69 10.97
N SER A 161 8.91 16.38 10.56
CA SER A 161 7.74 16.56 11.42
C SER A 161 7.10 15.21 11.70
N GLY A 162 6.69 14.96 12.94
CA GLY A 162 6.06 13.71 13.35
C GLY A 162 6.89 12.46 13.01
N ILE A 163 6.20 11.33 12.79
CA ILE A 163 6.84 10.07 12.43
C ILE A 163 6.98 10.02 10.90
N THR A 164 8.19 9.75 10.42
CA THR A 164 8.51 9.55 9.02
C THR A 164 9.25 8.23 8.88
N VAL A 165 8.54 7.22 8.36
CA VAL A 165 9.06 5.87 8.19
C VAL A 165 9.62 5.69 6.79
N PHE A 166 10.88 5.28 6.73
CA PHE A 166 11.51 4.78 5.52
C PHE A 166 11.57 3.25 5.57
N ASP A 167 10.71 2.60 4.79
CA ASP A 167 10.84 1.19 4.47
C ASP A 167 11.92 1.00 3.41
N LEU A 168 13.02 0.36 3.79
CA LEU A 168 14.18 0.21 2.93
C LEU A 168 13.88 -0.60 1.66
N ASP A 169 12.88 -1.49 1.68
CA ASP A 169 12.20 -2.06 0.50
C ASP A 169 13.08 -2.20 -0.76
N TRP A 170 14.13 -3.02 -0.63
CA TRP A 170 15.15 -3.18 -1.67
C TRP A 170 14.76 -4.31 -2.61
N ARG A 171 14.76 -3.99 -3.92
CA ARG A 171 14.41 -4.92 -5.00
C ARG A 171 15.39 -4.76 -6.16
N PRO A 172 16.44 -5.59 -6.28
CA PRO A 172 17.49 -5.40 -7.27
C PRO A 172 16.99 -5.19 -8.70
N MET A 173 15.96 -5.94 -9.11
CA MET A 173 15.37 -5.88 -10.45
C MET A 173 14.70 -4.54 -10.81
N PHE A 174 14.45 -3.65 -9.85
CA PHE A 174 13.86 -2.33 -10.08
C PHE A 174 14.91 -1.22 -10.27
N TRP A 175 16.18 -1.53 -10.04
CA TRP A 175 17.27 -0.57 -10.15
C TRP A 175 18.08 -0.86 -11.40
N GLU A 176 18.35 0.17 -12.19
CA GLU A 176 19.20 0.06 -13.37
C GLU A 176 20.64 -0.26 -12.93
N SER A 177 21.17 -1.39 -13.39
CA SER A 177 22.57 -1.76 -13.16
C SER A 177 23.52 -0.73 -13.77
N PRO A 178 24.69 -0.47 -13.17
CA PRO A 178 25.71 0.37 -13.77
C PRO A 178 26.12 -0.16 -15.15
N PRO A 179 26.36 0.72 -16.16
CA PRO A 179 26.89 0.29 -17.45
C PRO A 179 28.22 -0.48 -17.26
N GLY A 180 28.29 -1.71 -17.79
CA GLY A 180 29.50 -2.54 -17.73
C GLY A 180 29.56 -3.57 -16.61
N ALA A 181 28.56 -3.65 -15.72
CA ALA A 181 28.31 -4.89 -14.98
C ALA A 181 27.85 -5.93 -16.01
N ALA A 182 28.66 -6.98 -16.25
CA ALA A 182 28.37 -7.97 -17.28
C ALA A 182 26.93 -8.47 -17.16
N ALA A 183 26.14 -8.27 -18.21
CA ALA A 183 24.91 -9.00 -18.43
C ALA A 183 25.32 -10.41 -18.86
N ASP A 184 25.73 -11.23 -17.89
CA ASP A 184 26.01 -12.64 -18.17
C ASP A 184 24.68 -13.37 -18.38
N GLY A 185 24.35 -13.51 -19.66
CA GLY A 185 23.40 -14.48 -20.19
C GLY A 185 21.99 -13.94 -20.45
N PRO A 186 21.24 -14.56 -21.39
CA PRO A 186 19.81 -14.29 -21.53
C PRO A 186 19.14 -14.52 -20.17
N LEU A 187 18.05 -13.77 -19.89
CA LEU A 187 17.16 -14.00 -18.74
C LEU A 187 16.71 -15.48 -18.74
N ASP A 188 17.50 -16.36 -18.14
CA ASP A 188 17.24 -17.79 -18.13
C ASP A 188 16.21 -18.08 -17.03
N ASN A 189 14.94 -17.99 -17.42
CA ASN A 189 13.78 -18.36 -16.61
C ASN A 189 13.55 -19.89 -16.59
N ARG A 190 14.57 -20.73 -16.80
CA ARG A 190 14.42 -22.19 -16.70
C ARG A 190 14.83 -22.70 -15.31
N PRO A 191 14.03 -23.56 -14.66
CA PRO A 191 14.46 -24.28 -13.48
C PRO A 191 15.57 -25.27 -13.85
N ASN A 192 16.61 -25.31 -13.02
CA ASN A 192 17.71 -26.26 -13.15
C ASN A 192 17.15 -27.69 -13.19
N SER A 193 17.38 -28.41 -14.28
CA SER A 193 16.87 -29.77 -14.45
C SER A 193 17.56 -30.74 -13.50
N ALA A 194 16.76 -31.39 -12.67
CA ALA A 194 16.97 -32.67 -11.96
C ALA A 194 18.41 -33.18 -11.81
N ALA A 195 18.91 -33.13 -10.59
CA ALA A 195 19.87 -34.11 -10.08
C ALA A 195 19.18 -34.88 -8.93
N ASP A 196 18.95 -36.17 -9.14
CA ASP A 196 18.47 -37.11 -8.13
C ASP A 196 19.43 -37.16 -6.94
N GLY A 197 18.96 -36.73 -5.76
CA GLY A 197 19.65 -36.82 -4.48
C GLY A 197 18.70 -36.43 -3.34
N PRO A 198 18.84 -37.03 -2.13
CA PRO A 198 17.90 -36.79 -1.05
C PRO A 198 17.99 -35.32 -0.56
N PRO A 199 16.88 -34.72 -0.08
CA PRO A 199 16.85 -33.32 0.28
C PRO A 199 17.68 -33.09 1.55
N ASP A 200 18.80 -32.39 1.39
CA ASP A 200 19.51 -31.78 2.52
C ASP A 200 18.86 -30.44 2.83
N THR A 201 18.70 -30.20 4.12
CA THR A 201 17.93 -29.14 4.74
C THR A 201 18.59 -27.76 4.63
N ALA A 202 17.75 -26.73 4.46
CA ALA A 202 18.01 -25.30 4.69
C ALA A 202 18.69 -24.46 3.58
N ALA A 203 18.10 -23.27 3.39
CA ALA A 203 18.60 -22.05 2.73
C ALA A 203 18.40 -21.90 1.20
N ASN A 204 17.53 -20.95 0.84
CA ASN A 204 17.66 -19.98 -0.26
C ASN A 204 18.78 -20.23 -1.28
N ASN A 205 18.57 -21.17 -2.20
CA ASN A 205 19.48 -21.40 -3.32
C ASN A 205 19.03 -20.65 -4.58
N ARG A 206 19.01 -19.30 -4.51
CA ARG A 206 19.29 -18.50 -5.71
C ARG A 206 20.80 -18.32 -5.83
N PRO A 207 21.37 -18.33 -7.06
CA PRO A 207 22.73 -17.85 -7.25
C PRO A 207 22.80 -16.41 -6.76
N ARG A 208 23.53 -16.23 -5.66
CA ARG A 208 23.83 -14.96 -5.03
C ARG A 208 24.57 -14.09 -6.06
N PRO A 209 24.23 -12.80 -6.26
CA PRO A 209 25.29 -11.87 -6.62
C PRO A 209 26.38 -12.02 -5.55
N ALA A 210 27.65 -12.16 -5.94
CA ALA A 210 28.74 -12.48 -5.02
C ALA A 210 28.61 -11.68 -3.70
N ALA A 211 28.77 -12.31 -2.52
CA ALA A 211 28.66 -11.61 -1.23
C ALA A 211 29.71 -10.50 -1.02
N ASP A 212 30.56 -10.29 -2.02
CA ASP A 212 31.57 -9.25 -2.10
C ASP A 212 31.22 -8.17 -3.15
N ALA A 213 30.02 -8.20 -3.74
CA ALA A 213 29.59 -7.17 -4.67
C ALA A 213 29.27 -5.88 -3.89
N PRO A 214 29.88 -4.74 -4.21
CA PRO A 214 29.61 -3.48 -3.52
C PRO A 214 28.13 -3.11 -3.66
N PRO A 215 27.53 -2.45 -2.64
CA PRO A 215 26.13 -2.07 -2.67
C PRO A 215 25.84 -1.16 -3.87
N HIS A 216 24.64 -1.30 -4.44
CA HIS A 216 24.24 -0.61 -5.68
C HIS A 216 24.41 0.91 -5.56
N PRO A 217 25.39 1.56 -6.23
CA PRO A 217 25.81 2.92 -5.88
C PRO A 217 24.69 3.96 -5.97
N ALA A 218 23.82 3.85 -6.98
CA ALA A 218 22.68 4.74 -7.14
C ALA A 218 21.64 4.57 -6.02
N ALA A 219 21.45 3.34 -5.52
CA ALA A 219 20.50 3.06 -4.45
C ALA A 219 21.02 3.59 -3.13
N SER A 220 22.27 3.28 -2.78
CA SER A 220 22.89 3.75 -1.54
C SER A 220 22.95 5.28 -1.46
N ALA A 221 23.19 5.98 -2.57
CA ALA A 221 23.15 7.44 -2.60
C ALA A 221 21.75 8.00 -2.30
N ARG A 222 20.71 7.48 -2.96
CA ARG A 222 19.32 7.91 -2.75
C ARG A 222 18.80 7.52 -1.35
N TYR A 223 19.20 6.36 -0.84
CA TYR A 223 18.85 5.91 0.51
C TYR A 223 19.47 6.81 1.57
N ARG A 224 20.73 7.22 1.40
CA ARG A 224 21.40 8.17 2.30
C ARG A 224 20.67 9.51 2.36
N GLU A 225 20.24 10.03 1.21
CA GLU A 225 19.45 11.27 1.17
C GLU A 225 18.10 11.09 1.89
N ALA A 226 17.37 10.01 1.61
CA ALA A 226 16.09 9.75 2.25
C ALA A 226 16.21 9.54 3.78
N LEU A 227 17.24 8.83 4.24
CA LEU A 227 17.49 8.59 5.67
C LEU A 227 17.70 9.88 6.46
N ALA A 228 18.30 10.92 5.87
CA ALA A 228 18.46 12.22 6.52
C ALA A 228 17.11 12.87 6.89
N HIS A 229 16.03 12.52 6.17
CA HIS A 229 14.67 13.00 6.40
C HIS A 229 13.79 12.03 7.21
N ALA A 230 14.22 10.78 7.40
CA ALA A 230 13.45 9.77 8.13
C ALA A 230 13.68 9.85 9.64
N THR A 231 12.64 9.53 10.42
CA THR A 231 12.73 9.35 11.88
C THR A 231 12.69 7.87 12.27
N VAL A 232 12.17 7.01 11.40
CA VAL A 232 12.19 5.55 11.57
C VAL A 232 12.72 4.92 10.28
N ALA A 233 13.63 3.96 10.40
CA ALA A 233 14.00 3.08 9.28
C ALA A 233 13.62 1.64 9.61
N VAL A 234 13.04 0.94 8.63
CA VAL A 234 12.67 -0.48 8.76
C VAL A 234 13.16 -1.25 7.55
N GLY A 235 13.84 -2.36 7.77
CA GLY A 235 14.31 -3.24 6.69
C GLY A 235 14.79 -4.59 7.21
N ASN A 236 14.92 -5.56 6.31
CA ASN A 236 15.61 -6.81 6.57
C ASN A 236 17.13 -6.64 6.46
N LEU A 237 17.89 -7.72 6.65
CA LEU A 237 19.36 -7.67 6.62
C LEU A 237 19.91 -7.24 5.26
N ASP A 238 19.35 -7.74 4.16
CA ASP A 238 19.79 -7.36 2.80
C ASP A 238 19.49 -5.88 2.52
N GLU A 239 18.32 -5.41 2.93
CA GLU A 239 17.88 -4.02 2.83
C GLU A 239 18.78 -3.08 3.65
N CYS A 240 19.13 -3.49 4.88
CA CYS A 240 20.04 -2.74 5.74
C CYS A 240 21.45 -2.66 5.15
N GLU A 241 21.95 -3.76 4.59
CA GLU A 241 23.27 -3.80 3.93
C GLU A 241 23.34 -2.83 2.75
N ILE A 242 22.28 -2.73 1.94
CA ILE A 242 22.22 -1.74 0.84
C ILE A 242 22.19 -0.30 1.37
N ALA A 243 21.45 -0.07 2.46
CA ALA A 243 21.29 1.24 3.05
C ALA A 243 22.55 1.73 3.78
N THR A 244 23.29 0.83 4.42
CA THR A 244 24.33 1.17 5.40
C THR A 244 25.71 0.60 5.10
N GLY A 245 25.81 -0.44 4.28
CA GLY A 245 27.01 -1.27 4.12
C GLY A 245 27.22 -2.29 5.25
N GLU A 246 26.30 -2.36 6.23
CA GLU A 246 26.39 -3.25 7.38
C GLU A 246 25.29 -4.32 7.33
N ARG A 247 25.68 -5.58 7.51
CA ARG A 247 24.76 -6.73 7.53
C ARG A 247 24.49 -7.26 8.94
N GLU A 248 25.43 -7.09 9.88
CA GLU A 248 25.23 -7.53 11.26
C GLU A 248 24.12 -6.68 11.91
N PRO A 249 23.08 -7.29 12.53
CA PRO A 249 21.89 -6.56 12.97
C PRO A 249 22.16 -5.33 13.84
N TYR A 250 23.04 -5.45 14.84
CA TYR A 250 23.34 -4.32 15.74
C TYR A 250 24.20 -3.26 15.04
N ALA A 251 25.13 -3.65 14.16
CA ALA A 251 25.92 -2.73 13.35
C ALA A 251 25.05 -1.95 12.36
N ALA A 252 24.14 -2.63 11.65
CA ALA A 252 23.14 -2.04 10.79
C ALA A 252 22.27 -1.03 11.55
N ALA A 253 21.74 -1.41 12.71
CA ALA A 253 20.93 -0.52 13.54
C ALA A 253 21.72 0.72 13.98
N ARG A 254 22.97 0.57 14.42
CA ARG A 254 23.86 1.70 14.77
C ARG A 254 24.12 2.62 13.57
N ALA A 255 24.35 2.05 12.38
CA ALA A 255 24.59 2.81 11.16
C ALA A 255 23.34 3.60 10.73
N LEU A 256 22.14 3.01 10.84
CA LEU A 256 20.89 3.72 10.61
C LEU A 256 20.71 4.89 11.58
N LEU A 257 20.95 4.68 12.88
CA LEU A 257 20.90 5.74 13.90
C LEU A 257 21.92 6.86 13.62
N ALA A 258 23.13 6.50 13.17
CA ALA A 258 24.15 7.46 12.76
C ALA A 258 23.72 8.28 11.52
N ALA A 259 22.92 7.68 10.62
CA ALA A 259 22.33 8.39 9.49
C ALA A 259 21.19 9.36 9.89
N GLY A 260 20.72 9.31 11.14
CA GLY A 260 19.87 10.32 11.74
C GLY A 260 18.47 9.86 12.14
N VAL A 261 18.10 8.60 11.95
CA VAL A 261 16.82 8.08 12.45
C VAL A 261 16.80 8.00 13.98
N GLU A 262 15.61 8.02 14.56
CA GLU A 262 15.36 7.86 16.00
C GLU A 262 15.14 6.40 16.37
N LEU A 263 14.51 5.63 15.47
CA LEU A 263 14.26 4.20 15.63
C LEU A 263 14.77 3.43 14.41
N ALA A 264 15.66 2.46 14.62
CA ALA A 264 16.10 1.51 13.63
C ALA A 264 15.46 0.14 13.88
N VAL A 265 14.73 -0.41 12.91
CA VAL A 265 14.06 -1.72 12.97
C VAL A 265 14.67 -2.66 11.94
N VAL A 266 15.37 -3.69 12.42
CA VAL A 266 16.08 -4.68 11.60
C VAL A 266 15.37 -6.04 11.71
N LYS A 267 14.71 -6.45 10.63
CA LYS A 267 14.01 -7.73 10.48
C LYS A 267 15.02 -8.84 10.17
N GLN A 268 14.97 -9.94 10.93
CA GLN A 268 15.94 -11.04 10.86
C GLN A 268 15.31 -12.35 10.38
N GLY A 269 14.08 -12.31 9.85
CA GLY A 269 13.35 -13.52 9.45
C GLY A 269 13.15 -14.47 10.64
N PRO A 270 13.65 -15.72 10.59
CA PRO A 270 13.60 -16.65 11.73
C PRO A 270 14.31 -16.16 12.99
N GLY A 271 15.23 -15.18 12.89
CA GLY A 271 15.87 -14.54 14.04
C GLY A 271 14.98 -13.54 14.78
N GLY A 272 13.79 -13.23 14.26
CA GLY A 272 12.88 -12.26 14.86
C GLY A 272 13.16 -10.84 14.37
N VAL A 273 13.06 -9.86 15.28
CA VAL A 273 13.25 -8.45 14.95
C VAL A 273 14.04 -7.75 16.04
N LEU A 274 15.04 -6.98 15.63
CA LEU A 274 15.79 -6.07 16.48
C LEU A 274 15.29 -4.65 16.25
N ALA A 275 14.95 -3.94 17.32
CA ALA A 275 14.67 -2.51 17.28
C ALA A 275 15.59 -1.77 18.26
N VAL A 276 16.28 -0.75 17.77
CA VAL A 276 17.18 0.09 18.57
C VAL A 276 16.73 1.53 18.44
N HIS A 277 16.42 2.16 19.57
CA HIS A 277 16.06 3.56 19.67
C HIS A 277 17.27 4.41 20.07
N ARG A 278 17.28 5.68 19.65
CA ARG A 278 18.41 6.61 19.86
C ARG A 278 18.71 6.91 21.33
N ASP A 279 17.72 6.75 22.21
CA ASP A 279 17.90 6.89 23.66
C ASP A 279 18.57 5.67 24.33
N GLY A 280 18.91 4.64 23.56
CA GLY A 280 19.53 3.40 24.05
C GLY A 280 18.53 2.29 24.36
N THR A 281 17.22 2.51 24.19
CA THR A 281 16.22 1.45 24.32
C THR A 281 16.42 0.40 23.22
N VAL A 282 16.50 -0.87 23.61
CA VAL A 282 16.65 -2.02 22.69
C VAL A 282 15.51 -3.00 22.93
N ALA A 283 14.91 -3.48 21.84
CA ALA A 283 14.00 -4.61 21.84
C ALA A 283 14.48 -5.64 20.83
N ASP A 284 14.93 -6.79 21.32
CA ASP A 284 15.30 -7.96 20.51
C ASP A 284 14.25 -9.04 20.75
N VAL A 285 13.34 -9.20 19.79
CA VAL A 285 12.10 -9.96 19.96
C VAL A 285 12.09 -11.16 19.03
N PRO A 286 11.98 -12.40 19.56
CA PRO A 286 11.92 -13.60 18.74
C PRO A 286 10.65 -13.60 17.85
N PRO A 287 10.63 -14.37 16.75
CA PRO A 287 9.44 -14.50 15.94
C PRO A 287 8.32 -15.19 16.74
N LEU A 288 7.07 -14.87 16.42
CA LEU A 288 5.95 -15.67 16.90
C LEU A 288 5.91 -16.97 16.07
N PRO A 289 5.95 -18.16 16.70
CA PRO A 289 5.89 -19.43 15.97
C PRO A 289 4.66 -19.50 15.06
N VAL A 290 4.87 -19.88 13.80
CA VAL A 290 3.82 -19.92 12.79
C VAL A 290 3.98 -21.11 11.85
N GLU A 291 2.86 -21.74 11.50
CA GLU A 291 2.78 -22.65 10.36
C GLU A 291 2.59 -21.82 9.09
N VAL A 292 3.66 -21.67 8.30
CA VAL A 292 3.66 -20.79 7.13
C VAL A 292 2.89 -21.41 5.98
N VAL A 293 1.93 -20.65 5.45
CA VAL A 293 1.20 -20.92 4.21
C VAL A 293 1.71 -20.03 3.08
N ASN A 294 1.93 -18.75 3.35
CA ASN A 294 2.44 -17.81 2.36
C ASN A 294 3.13 -16.61 3.03
N GLY A 295 4.46 -16.49 2.88
CA GLY A 295 5.21 -15.39 3.48
C GLY A 295 4.95 -14.01 2.86
N LEU A 296 4.27 -13.94 1.70
CA LEU A 296 4.02 -12.69 0.99
C LEU A 296 3.03 -11.79 1.76
N GLY A 297 3.45 -10.56 2.04
CA GLY A 297 2.65 -9.58 2.78
C GLY A 297 2.92 -9.53 4.28
N ALA A 298 3.65 -10.50 4.85
CA ALA A 298 3.98 -10.50 6.28
C ALA A 298 4.74 -9.24 6.71
N GLY A 299 5.67 -8.76 5.88
CA GLY A 299 6.39 -7.50 6.11
C GLY A 299 5.49 -6.26 6.05
N ASP A 300 4.47 -6.27 5.21
CA ASP A 300 3.52 -5.15 5.07
C ASP A 300 2.55 -5.11 6.26
N ALA A 301 2.10 -6.29 6.73
CA ALA A 301 1.32 -6.43 7.96
C ALA A 301 2.10 -5.94 9.18
N PHE A 302 3.39 -6.32 9.27
CA PHE A 302 4.32 -5.78 10.25
C PHE A 302 4.39 -4.25 10.16
N GLY A 303 4.50 -3.68 8.95
CA GLY A 303 4.56 -2.23 8.74
C GLY A 303 3.32 -1.47 9.21
N GLY A 304 2.12 -1.99 8.91
CA GLY A 304 0.87 -1.39 9.39
C GLY A 304 0.73 -1.46 10.91
N ALA A 305 1.14 -2.59 11.50
CA ALA A 305 1.18 -2.80 12.95
C ALA A 305 2.22 -1.91 13.65
N LEU A 306 3.39 -1.69 13.03
CA LEU A 306 4.39 -0.73 13.47
C LEU A 306 3.80 0.68 13.53
N CYS A 307 3.13 1.13 12.45
CA CYS A 307 2.43 2.41 12.44
C CYS A 307 1.40 2.50 13.57
N HIS A 308 0.59 1.45 13.75
CA HIS A 308 -0.42 1.42 14.80
C HIS A 308 0.19 1.54 16.21
N GLY A 309 1.26 0.80 16.50
CA GLY A 309 1.93 0.83 17.80
C GLY A 309 2.61 2.17 18.10
N LEU A 310 3.28 2.77 17.11
CA LEU A 310 3.88 4.10 17.23
C LEU A 310 2.83 5.17 17.52
N LEU A 311 1.71 5.15 16.80
CA LEU A 311 0.58 6.08 17.00
C LEU A 311 -0.13 5.90 18.34
N ALA A 312 -0.04 4.71 18.94
CA ALA A 312 -0.59 4.40 20.25
C ALA A 312 0.36 4.75 21.41
N GLY A 313 1.60 5.16 21.12
CA GLY A 313 2.60 5.50 22.14
C GLY A 313 3.04 4.30 22.98
N TRP A 314 3.03 3.09 22.41
CA TRP A 314 3.50 1.88 23.09
C TRP A 314 5.01 1.86 23.23
N ASP A 315 5.52 1.08 24.19
CA ASP A 315 6.95 0.81 24.31
C ASP A 315 7.45 -0.03 23.12
N THR A 316 8.73 0.15 22.76
CA THR A 316 9.34 -0.50 21.58
C THR A 316 9.17 -2.02 21.58
N ALA A 317 9.31 -2.68 22.74
CA ALA A 317 9.17 -4.13 22.83
C ALA A 317 7.73 -4.60 22.56
N ARG A 318 6.73 -3.87 23.06
CA ARG A 318 5.32 -4.12 22.74
C ARG A 318 5.04 -3.90 21.25
N ILE A 319 5.54 -2.82 20.65
CA ILE A 319 5.38 -2.57 19.21
C ILE A 319 5.95 -3.74 18.41
N MET A 320 7.17 -4.18 18.72
CA MET A 320 7.83 -5.27 18.00
C MET A 320 7.08 -6.61 18.13
N ARG A 321 6.61 -6.96 19.34
CA ARG A 321 5.78 -8.17 19.53
C ARG A 321 4.49 -8.11 18.72
N TYR A 322 3.79 -6.97 18.76
CA TYR A 322 2.53 -6.79 18.05
C TYR A 322 2.72 -6.86 16.52
N ALA A 323 3.79 -6.23 16.01
CA ALA A 323 4.11 -6.27 14.59
C ALA A 323 4.57 -7.66 14.12
N ASN A 324 5.37 -8.39 14.92
CA ASN A 324 5.71 -9.79 14.65
C ASN A 324 4.46 -10.68 14.56
N ALA A 325 3.52 -10.52 15.50
CA ALA A 325 2.28 -11.27 15.50
C ALA A 325 1.42 -10.95 14.27
N ALA A 326 1.35 -9.68 13.85
CA ALA A 326 0.63 -9.31 12.64
C ALA A 326 1.24 -9.94 11.38
N GLY A 327 2.57 -9.95 11.27
CA GLY A 327 3.28 -10.64 10.19
C GLY A 327 3.05 -12.15 10.19
N ALA A 328 3.06 -12.79 11.36
CA ALA A 328 2.79 -14.21 11.51
C ALA A 328 1.36 -14.60 11.09
N ILE A 329 0.35 -13.77 11.42
CA ILE A 329 -1.03 -14.02 10.99
C ILE A 329 -1.17 -13.99 9.46
N VAL A 330 -0.51 -13.04 8.79
CA VAL A 330 -0.53 -13.02 7.32
C VAL A 330 0.26 -14.20 6.75
N ALA A 331 1.39 -14.55 7.35
CA ALA A 331 2.18 -15.70 6.91
C ALA A 331 1.43 -17.04 6.96
N SER A 332 0.40 -17.16 7.83
CA SER A 332 -0.42 -18.36 7.98
C SER A 332 -1.65 -18.41 7.06
N ARG A 333 -1.81 -17.42 6.18
CA ARG A 333 -2.96 -17.25 5.28
C ARG A 333 -2.51 -17.24 3.83
N LEU A 334 -3.41 -17.60 2.91
CA LEU A 334 -3.09 -17.67 1.48
C LEU A 334 -2.96 -16.28 0.85
N ALA A 335 -3.90 -15.38 1.13
CA ALA A 335 -3.96 -14.04 0.53
C ALA A 335 -3.12 -13.02 1.32
N CYS A 336 -2.76 -11.89 0.69
CA CYS A 336 -1.95 -10.83 1.32
C CYS A 336 -2.83 -9.69 1.86
N SER A 337 -3.31 -8.78 1.01
CA SER A 337 -4.08 -7.59 1.44
C SER A 337 -5.38 -7.94 2.17
N SER A 338 -6.12 -8.95 1.70
CA SER A 338 -7.34 -9.40 2.34
C SER A 338 -7.12 -10.19 3.64
N ALA A 339 -5.87 -10.56 3.96
CA ALA A 339 -5.50 -11.31 5.16
C ALA A 339 -4.95 -10.46 6.30
N MET A 340 -4.73 -9.16 6.08
CA MET A 340 -4.23 -8.22 7.08
C MET A 340 -5.05 -8.29 8.38
N PRO A 341 -4.44 -8.41 9.57
CA PRO A 341 -5.18 -8.74 10.77
C PRO A 341 -5.96 -7.55 11.35
N PHE A 342 -7.07 -7.86 12.02
CA PHE A 342 -7.77 -6.95 12.92
C PHE A 342 -7.16 -6.99 14.33
N PRO A 343 -7.38 -5.96 15.18
CA PRO A 343 -6.75 -5.89 16.49
C PRO A 343 -6.98 -7.13 17.37
N HIS A 344 -8.20 -7.68 17.37
CA HIS A 344 -8.54 -8.84 18.17
C HIS A 344 -7.80 -10.11 17.74
N GLU A 345 -7.45 -10.24 16.46
CA GLU A 345 -6.71 -11.39 15.94
C GLU A 345 -5.25 -11.34 16.40
N VAL A 346 -4.65 -10.14 16.39
CA VAL A 346 -3.28 -9.94 16.89
C VAL A 346 -3.19 -10.23 18.38
N GLU A 347 -4.16 -9.74 19.18
CA GLU A 347 -4.20 -10.02 20.62
C GLU A 347 -4.43 -11.51 20.92
N ALA A 348 -5.27 -12.18 20.13
CA ALA A 348 -5.49 -13.63 20.25
C ALA A 348 -4.21 -14.43 19.94
N ALA A 349 -3.49 -14.08 18.87
CA ALA A 349 -2.22 -14.71 18.50
C ALA A 349 -1.14 -14.51 19.58
N LEU A 350 -1.02 -13.29 20.13
CA LEU A 350 -0.10 -12.98 21.23
C LEU A 350 -0.44 -13.78 22.49
N THR A 351 -1.72 -13.93 22.81
CA THR A 351 -2.19 -14.73 23.96
C THR A 351 -1.91 -16.22 23.76
N ALA A 352 -2.12 -16.73 22.55
CA ALA A 352 -1.85 -18.12 22.21
C ALA A 352 -0.35 -18.45 22.18
N GLY A 353 0.50 -17.46 21.88
CA GLY A 353 1.95 -17.65 21.74
C GLY A 353 2.36 -18.36 20.44
N SER A 354 1.42 -18.55 19.51
CA SER A 354 1.66 -19.12 18.18
C SER A 354 0.51 -18.80 17.22
N VAL A 355 0.72 -19.03 15.92
CA VAL A 355 -0.30 -18.94 14.87
C VAL A 355 -0.34 -20.25 14.09
N THR A 356 -1.52 -20.86 13.97
CA THR A 356 -1.74 -22.03 13.13
C THR A 356 -2.21 -21.64 11.73
N ALA A 357 -1.95 -22.50 10.74
CA ALA A 357 -2.45 -22.28 9.39
C ALA A 357 -3.98 -22.23 9.39
N THR A 358 -4.54 -21.25 8.68
CA THR A 358 -5.98 -21.25 8.42
C THR A 358 -6.20 -21.86 7.04
N THR A 359 -6.63 -23.12 6.98
CA THR A 359 -7.04 -23.72 5.70
C THR A 359 -8.31 -23.02 5.22
N PRO A 360 -8.39 -22.58 3.95
CA PRO A 360 -9.65 -22.13 3.39
C PRO A 360 -10.65 -23.29 3.47
N ARG A 361 -11.83 -23.08 4.06
CA ARG A 361 -12.94 -24.02 3.89
C ARG A 361 -13.37 -23.94 2.42
N PRO A 362 -13.47 -25.07 1.69
CA PRO A 362 -13.84 -25.06 0.27
C PRO A 362 -15.21 -24.44 -0.01
N ASP A 363 -16.08 -24.32 1.00
CA ASP A 363 -17.46 -23.83 0.88
C ASP A 363 -17.70 -22.45 1.53
N ALA A 364 -16.67 -21.72 1.96
CA ALA A 364 -16.85 -20.39 2.52
C ALA A 364 -16.87 -19.34 1.39
N PRO A 365 -17.95 -18.55 1.24
CA PRO A 365 -17.94 -17.43 0.30
C PRO A 365 -16.82 -16.46 0.68
N ALA A 366 -16.16 -15.86 -0.32
CA ALA A 366 -15.15 -14.84 -0.11
C ALA A 366 -15.71 -13.76 0.84
N GLU A 367 -15.16 -13.68 2.06
CA GLU A 367 -15.52 -12.64 3.01
C GLU A 367 -15.21 -11.28 2.38
N GLY A 368 -16.27 -10.54 2.05
CA GLY A 368 -16.21 -9.34 1.21
C GLY A 368 -17.49 -9.05 0.41
N THR A 369 -18.46 -9.98 0.35
CA THR A 369 -19.80 -9.65 -0.16
C THR A 369 -20.67 -9.17 1.01
N PRO A 370 -21.26 -7.95 0.99
CA PRO A 370 -22.28 -7.62 1.97
C PRO A 370 -23.39 -8.66 1.85
N ALA A 371 -23.85 -9.18 2.99
CA ALA A 371 -24.94 -10.14 3.05
C ALA A 371 -26.09 -9.63 2.18
N ALA A 372 -26.36 -10.34 1.08
CA ALA A 372 -27.59 -10.13 0.33
C ALA A 372 -28.74 -10.30 1.33
N ALA A 373 -29.60 -9.29 1.43
CA ALA A 373 -30.81 -9.38 2.20
C ALA A 373 -31.53 -10.69 1.83
N SER A 374 -31.79 -11.52 2.84
CA SER A 374 -32.47 -12.80 2.71
C SER A 374 -33.73 -12.65 1.86
N PRO A 375 -33.98 -13.48 0.82
CA PRO A 375 -35.23 -13.43 0.10
C PRO A 375 -36.33 -13.90 1.06
N ALA A 376 -37.22 -13.00 1.43
CA ALA A 376 -38.43 -13.36 2.14
C ALA A 376 -39.19 -14.44 1.35
N ALA A 377 -39.63 -15.49 2.06
CA ALA A 377 -40.39 -16.59 1.51
C ALA A 377 -41.64 -16.10 0.74
N PRO A 378 -42.06 -16.78 -0.35
CA PRO A 378 -43.24 -16.38 -1.11
C PRO A 378 -44.49 -16.70 -0.28
N THR A 379 -45.13 -15.67 0.25
CA THR A 379 -46.50 -15.78 0.78
C THR A 379 -47.48 -15.69 -0.39
N ASN A 380 -48.08 -16.82 -0.74
CA ASN A 380 -49.23 -16.86 -1.63
C ASN A 380 -50.44 -16.22 -0.93
N ALA A 381 -50.76 -14.98 -1.31
CA ALA A 381 -52.06 -14.35 -1.06
C ALA A 381 -52.49 -13.59 -2.33
N PRO A 382 -53.76 -13.69 -2.76
CA PRO A 382 -54.24 -13.02 -3.97
C PRO A 382 -54.29 -11.49 -3.78
N PRO A 383 -54.12 -10.69 -4.86
CA PRO A 383 -54.04 -9.23 -4.73
C PRO A 383 -55.40 -8.64 -4.36
N ALA A 384 -55.41 -7.84 -3.29
CA ALA A 384 -56.53 -6.97 -2.94
C ALA A 384 -56.52 -5.72 -3.85
N ALA A 385 -57.72 -5.32 -4.29
CA ALA A 385 -57.96 -4.21 -5.21
C ALA A 385 -57.41 -2.86 -4.69
N SER A 386 -56.89 -2.04 -5.60
CA SER A 386 -56.39 -0.69 -5.33
C SER A 386 -57.50 0.25 -4.81
N PRO A 387 -57.23 1.11 -3.81
CA PRO A 387 -58.16 2.16 -3.41
C PRO A 387 -58.14 3.33 -4.43
N PRO A 388 -59.25 4.10 -4.53
CA PRO A 388 -59.33 5.23 -5.46
C PRO A 388 -58.48 6.43 -5.00
N PRO A 389 -58.07 7.33 -5.91
CA PRO A 389 -57.25 8.49 -5.57
C PRO A 389 -58.01 9.55 -4.77
N ALA A 390 -57.30 10.24 -3.89
CA ALA A 390 -57.79 11.34 -3.05
C ALA A 390 -58.11 12.62 -3.88
N PRO A 391 -59.07 13.46 -3.45
CA PRO A 391 -59.45 14.68 -4.17
C PRO A 391 -58.40 15.78 -4.09
N ALA A 392 -58.26 16.55 -5.19
CA ALA A 392 -57.31 17.65 -5.36
C ALA A 392 -57.65 18.88 -4.49
N GLU A 393 -56.61 19.54 -3.96
CA GLU A 393 -56.69 20.81 -3.21
C GLU A 393 -57.12 22.00 -4.09
N PRO A 394 -57.84 23.00 -3.53
CA PRO A 394 -58.25 24.20 -4.25
C PRO A 394 -57.09 25.23 -4.36
N PRO A 395 -57.06 26.07 -5.42
CA PRO A 395 -55.98 27.01 -5.67
C PRO A 395 -56.04 28.24 -4.74
N PRO A 396 -54.89 28.92 -4.49
CA PRO A 396 -54.80 30.05 -3.58
C PRO A 396 -55.42 31.35 -4.16
N ALA A 397 -55.94 32.19 -3.27
CA ALA A 397 -56.56 33.47 -3.59
C ALA A 397 -55.57 34.52 -4.12
N ALA A 398 -56.05 35.34 -5.06
CA ALA A 398 -55.28 36.32 -5.82
C ALA A 398 -54.84 37.56 -5.01
N ALA A 399 -53.62 38.05 -5.27
CA ALA A 399 -53.11 39.34 -4.81
C ALA A 399 -53.63 40.51 -5.69
N PRO A 400 -53.78 41.73 -5.15
CA PRO A 400 -54.38 42.86 -5.86
C PRO A 400 -53.44 43.46 -6.94
N GLN A 401 -54.01 43.82 -8.10
CA GLN A 401 -53.29 44.38 -9.25
C GLN A 401 -52.87 45.86 -9.03
N PRO A 402 -51.70 46.28 -9.56
CA PRO A 402 -51.33 47.69 -9.68
C PRO A 402 -52.07 48.38 -10.87
N PRO A 403 -52.24 49.72 -10.84
CA PRO A 403 -53.01 50.45 -11.85
C PRO A 403 -52.30 50.50 -13.22
N PRO A 404 -53.07 50.64 -14.33
CA PRO A 404 -52.54 50.57 -15.69
C PRO A 404 -51.74 51.81 -16.10
N ALA A 405 -50.66 51.59 -16.84
CA ALA A 405 -49.83 52.62 -17.47
C ALA A 405 -50.55 53.29 -18.67
N PRO A 406 -50.34 54.60 -18.91
CA PRO A 406 -50.96 55.30 -20.04
C PRO A 406 -50.36 54.92 -21.40
N ALA A 407 -51.21 54.94 -22.42
CA ALA A 407 -50.93 54.52 -23.80
C ALA A 407 -49.92 55.42 -24.55
N LYS A 408 -49.19 54.79 -25.48
CA LYS A 408 -48.15 55.37 -26.35
C LYS A 408 -48.65 56.56 -27.18
N ALA A 409 -47.94 57.69 -27.10
CA ALA A 409 -48.03 58.77 -28.08
C ALA A 409 -47.08 58.50 -29.26
N ASN A 410 -47.54 58.80 -30.48
CA ASN A 410 -46.76 58.69 -31.71
C ASN A 410 -45.54 59.63 -31.71
N PRO A 411 -44.42 59.23 -32.35
CA PRO A 411 -43.22 60.07 -32.41
C PRO A 411 -43.41 61.27 -33.35
N PRO A 412 -43.02 62.49 -32.94
CA PRO A 412 -42.82 63.61 -33.87
C PRO A 412 -41.47 63.47 -34.62
N PRO A 413 -41.31 64.13 -35.78
CA PRO A 413 -40.20 63.90 -36.70
C PRO A 413 -38.87 64.48 -36.18
N THR A 414 -37.79 63.83 -36.61
CA THR A 414 -36.39 64.19 -36.38
C THR A 414 -36.03 65.60 -36.86
N PRO A 415 -35.36 66.42 -36.02
CA PRO A 415 -34.55 67.53 -36.49
C PRO A 415 -33.09 67.08 -36.65
N THR A 416 -32.55 67.43 -37.81
CA THR A 416 -31.15 67.45 -38.20
C THR A 416 -30.27 68.20 -37.19
N GLU A 417 -29.16 67.58 -36.74
CA GLU A 417 -28.04 68.32 -36.16
C GLU A 417 -26.93 68.51 -37.18
N SER A 418 -26.73 69.77 -37.53
CA SER A 418 -25.49 70.34 -38.01
C SER A 418 -24.46 70.41 -36.89
N GLY A 419 -23.29 69.82 -37.10
CA GLY A 419 -22.00 70.51 -36.89
C GLY A 419 -21.39 70.59 -35.48
N ALA A 420 -20.19 69.99 -35.41
CA ALA A 420 -18.93 70.59 -34.94
C ALA A 420 -18.40 70.23 -33.53
N ALA A 421 -17.33 69.43 -33.57
CA ALA A 421 -15.99 69.63 -32.99
C ALA A 421 -15.78 69.98 -31.50
N SER A 422 -14.85 69.19 -30.95
CA SER A 422 -13.99 69.37 -29.75
C SER A 422 -14.51 68.86 -28.41
#